data_AF-A0A4Q8TW61-F1
#
_entry.id   AF-A0A4Q8TW61-F1
#
_cell.length_a   1.000
_cell.length_b   1.000
_cell.length_c   1.000
_cell.angle_alpha   90.00
_cell.angle_beta   90.00
_cell.angle_gamma   90.00
#
_symmetry.space_group_name_H-M   'P 1'
#
loop_
_entity.id
_entity.type
_entity.pdbx_description
1 polymer ?
#
loop_
_entity_poly.entity_id
_entity_poly.type
_entity_poly.pdbx_seq_one_letter_code
_entity_poly.pdbx_strand_id
1 'polypeptide(L)'
;MEKLDGREKQDERLESSSAYLGEREKPDKEGKIFDLNNGSGYTEDLYGKKIQYYPWNSSSYGEPDGILGINCRHHKWPFVPGVNVQRHFPTEDMDANDKLYKQTQVQRALEREVRKQKRECMMLDAAGDQEGFEEASVKLKQTENKLKYYVKDTPGLHRRTDREQIVGFDKRLSAEAVAKNKKVQKEVALKIRNDKIKEELTEAKIRGVPRINPDKIDVSEFSFDAGHINAEREHSVSREEAERFIKEADISLTRWNGRFVNYYGPNGAVYVDTENNNIRTAFKKEQFDEQTLKIREVAEKYGIKKD
;
A
#
# COMPACT_ATOMS: atom_id res chain seq x y z
N MET A 1 -39.06 -63.50 19.29
CA MET A 1 -38.39 -63.13 20.55
C MET A 1 -36.99 -62.72 20.18
N GLU A 2 -36.79 -61.46 19.87
CA GLU A 2 -35.46 -60.85 19.78
C GLU A 2 -35.68 -59.37 20.14
N LYS A 3 -35.54 -59.09 21.44
CA LYS A 3 -35.57 -57.73 21.95
C LYS A 3 -34.27 -57.11 21.48
N LEU A 4 -34.33 -56.27 20.45
CA LEU A 4 -33.19 -55.43 20.09
C LEU A 4 -32.80 -54.59 21.31
N ASP A 5 -31.54 -54.72 21.69
CA ASP A 5 -30.90 -54.10 22.84
C ASP A 5 -31.04 -52.57 22.81
N GLY A 6 -32.13 -52.06 23.39
CA GLY A 6 -32.30 -50.64 23.66
C GLY A 6 -31.45 -50.14 24.84
N ARG A 7 -30.69 -51.03 25.50
CA ARG A 7 -29.85 -50.70 26.66
C ARG A 7 -28.38 -50.47 26.32
N GLU A 8 -27.85 -51.03 25.22
CA GLU A 8 -26.43 -50.82 24.87
C GLU A 8 -26.15 -49.40 24.35
N LYS A 9 -27.11 -48.75 23.68
CA LYS A 9 -26.93 -47.38 23.15
C LYS A 9 -26.96 -46.27 24.21
N GLN A 10 -27.29 -46.58 25.47
CA GLN A 10 -27.34 -45.59 26.56
C GLN A 10 -26.01 -45.41 27.31
N ASP A 11 -25.03 -46.29 27.08
CA ASP A 11 -23.71 -46.22 27.73
C ASP A 11 -22.63 -45.53 26.87
N GLU A 12 -22.97 -45.05 25.68
CA GLU A 12 -22.02 -44.34 24.81
C GLU A 12 -21.86 -42.88 25.24
N ARG A 13 -20.65 -42.50 25.69
CA ARG A 13 -20.35 -41.12 26.09
C ARG A 13 -19.62 -40.41 24.96
N LEU A 14 -20.38 -40.02 23.94
CA LEU A 14 -19.85 -39.40 22.73
C LEU A 14 -19.62 -37.89 22.91
N GLU A 15 -18.46 -37.41 22.45
CA GLU A 15 -18.11 -35.99 22.34
C GLU A 15 -17.76 -35.67 20.88
N SER A 16 -18.35 -34.61 20.34
CA SER A 16 -18.00 -34.05 19.03
C SER A 16 -16.93 -32.97 19.18
N SER A 17 -15.90 -33.00 18.33
CA SER A 17 -14.89 -31.95 18.23
C SER A 17 -15.22 -30.97 17.10
N SER A 18 -14.84 -29.70 17.25
CA SER A 18 -14.88 -28.75 16.14
C SER A 18 -13.83 -29.09 15.07
N ALA A 19 -14.00 -28.54 13.86
CA ALA A 19 -12.98 -28.48 12.81
C ALA A 19 -13.03 -27.10 12.15
N TYR A 20 -11.86 -26.52 11.88
CA TYR A 20 -11.74 -25.28 11.12
C TYR A 20 -10.69 -25.42 10.01
N LEU A 21 -10.97 -24.81 8.85
CA LEU A 21 -10.00 -24.74 7.76
C LEU A 21 -8.86 -23.78 8.14
N GLY A 22 -7.64 -24.15 7.74
CA GLY A 22 -6.42 -23.45 8.08
C GLY A 22 -5.97 -23.68 9.53
N GLU A 23 -6.26 -24.86 10.09
CA GLU A 23 -5.69 -25.33 11.37
C GLU A 23 -4.37 -26.09 11.14
N ARG A 24 -3.59 -26.29 12.21
CA ARG A 24 -2.23 -26.87 12.12
C ARG A 24 -2.30 -28.36 11.78
N GLU A 25 -1.21 -28.90 11.21
CA GLU A 25 -0.86 -30.30 10.82
C GLU A 25 -1.38 -31.51 11.65
N LYS A 26 -2.20 -31.36 12.70
CA LYS A 26 -3.00 -32.45 13.28
C LYS A 26 -4.52 -32.34 12.99
N PRO A 27 -4.96 -32.07 11.74
CA PRO A 27 -6.37 -32.07 11.36
C PRO A 27 -6.97 -33.47 11.29
N ASP A 28 -6.15 -34.51 11.43
CA ASP A 28 -6.52 -35.93 11.35
C ASP A 28 -7.58 -36.35 12.39
N LYS A 29 -7.89 -35.48 13.36
CA LYS A 29 -8.81 -35.78 14.48
C LYS A 29 -9.86 -34.69 14.74
N GLU A 30 -9.87 -33.64 13.92
CA GLU A 30 -10.82 -32.54 14.00
C GLU A 30 -12.16 -32.92 13.35
N GLY A 31 -13.28 -32.45 13.90
CA GLY A 31 -14.61 -32.75 13.35
C GLY A 31 -15.05 -34.20 13.51
N LYS A 32 -14.33 -35.00 14.29
CA LYS A 32 -14.68 -36.40 14.60
C LYS A 32 -15.52 -36.48 15.87
N ILE A 33 -16.25 -37.57 15.99
CA ILE A 33 -16.95 -37.93 17.22
C ILE A 33 -16.10 -38.96 17.95
N PHE A 34 -15.88 -38.74 19.24
CA PHE A 34 -15.10 -39.64 20.08
C PHE A 34 -15.93 -40.21 21.21
N ASP A 35 -15.75 -41.50 21.51
CA ASP A 35 -16.31 -42.13 22.70
C ASP A 35 -15.31 -42.07 23.86
N LEU A 36 -15.72 -41.41 24.95
CA LEU A 36 -14.93 -41.31 26.18
C LEU A 36 -14.73 -42.66 26.87
N ASN A 37 -15.56 -43.66 26.58
CA ASN A 37 -15.39 -45.03 27.06
C ASN A 37 -14.41 -45.85 26.19
N ASN A 38 -13.80 -45.23 25.17
CA ASN A 38 -12.88 -45.85 24.22
C ASN A 38 -13.49 -46.96 23.36
N GLY A 39 -14.80 -46.90 23.10
CA GLY A 39 -15.45 -47.68 22.05
C GLY A 39 -15.20 -47.11 20.66
N SER A 40 -15.48 -47.93 19.63
CA SER A 40 -15.50 -47.49 18.23
C SER A 40 -16.67 -48.15 17.51
N GLY A 41 -17.28 -47.45 16.56
CA GLY A 41 -18.49 -47.95 15.91
C GLY A 41 -19.20 -46.88 15.10
N TYR A 42 -20.50 -47.08 14.89
CA TYR A 42 -21.35 -46.16 14.16
C TYR A 42 -22.57 -45.76 14.99
N THR A 43 -22.86 -44.47 15.02
CA THR A 43 -24.09 -43.90 15.56
C THR A 43 -24.91 -43.29 14.42
N GLU A 44 -26.16 -42.93 14.71
CA GLU A 44 -27.03 -42.20 13.80
C GLU A 44 -27.21 -40.75 14.27
N ASP A 45 -27.30 -39.82 13.34
CA ASP A 45 -27.71 -38.44 13.62
C ASP A 45 -29.24 -38.30 13.72
N LEU A 46 -29.72 -37.07 13.96
CA LEU A 46 -31.15 -36.73 13.98
C LEU A 46 -31.91 -37.17 12.70
N TYR A 47 -31.24 -37.24 11.55
CA TYR A 47 -31.83 -37.59 10.26
C TYR A 47 -31.59 -39.06 9.87
N GLY A 48 -31.05 -39.89 10.77
CA GLY A 48 -30.74 -41.29 10.52
C GLY A 48 -29.48 -41.51 9.66
N LYS A 49 -28.64 -40.50 9.46
CA LYS A 49 -27.36 -40.63 8.76
C LYS A 49 -26.36 -41.33 9.69
N LYS A 50 -25.71 -42.37 9.16
CA LYS A 50 -24.64 -43.07 9.88
C LYS A 50 -23.40 -42.19 10.01
N ILE A 51 -22.91 -42.05 11.24
CA ILE A 51 -21.68 -41.34 11.59
C ILE A 51 -20.76 -42.31 12.34
N GLN A 52 -19.48 -42.32 11.96
CA GLN A 52 -18.46 -43.10 12.66
C GLN A 52 -17.98 -42.36 13.92
N TYR A 53 -17.88 -43.06 15.04
CA TYR A 53 -17.19 -42.58 16.24
C TYR A 53 -15.92 -43.39 16.53
N TYR A 54 -14.94 -42.71 17.12
CA TYR A 54 -13.59 -43.22 17.36
C TYR A 54 -13.30 -43.28 18.87
N PRO A 55 -12.36 -44.12 19.34
CA PRO A 55 -12.08 -44.21 20.76
C PRO A 55 -11.29 -42.97 21.21
N TRP A 56 -11.60 -42.42 22.39
CA TRP A 56 -10.95 -41.20 22.89
C TRP A 56 -9.43 -41.32 23.01
N ASN A 57 -8.90 -42.49 23.38
CA ASN A 57 -7.45 -42.75 23.46
C ASN A 57 -6.73 -42.69 22.11
N SER A 58 -7.45 -42.83 20.99
CA SER A 58 -6.89 -42.63 19.65
C SER A 58 -6.82 -41.15 19.28
N SER A 59 -7.39 -40.26 20.09
CA SER A 59 -7.26 -38.83 19.93
C SER A 59 -5.82 -38.35 20.23
N SER A 60 -5.48 -37.11 19.87
CA SER A 60 -4.22 -36.44 20.27
C SER A 60 -4.37 -35.67 21.58
N TYR A 61 -5.43 -35.95 22.35
CA TYR A 61 -5.67 -35.28 23.63
C TYR A 61 -4.52 -35.52 24.62
N GLY A 62 -4.04 -34.45 25.25
CA GLY A 62 -2.90 -34.50 26.19
C GLY A 62 -1.55 -34.20 25.53
N GLU A 63 -1.46 -34.20 24.20
CA GLU A 63 -0.28 -33.70 23.50
C GLU A 63 -0.30 -32.16 23.43
N PRO A 64 0.85 -31.46 23.60
CA PRO A 64 0.88 -30.00 23.56
C PRO A 64 0.32 -29.38 22.27
N ASP A 65 0.42 -30.11 21.17
CA ASP A 65 -0.02 -29.74 19.83
C ASP A 65 -1.24 -30.54 19.34
N GLY A 66 -1.85 -31.36 20.20
CA GLY A 66 -3.02 -32.17 19.87
C GLY A 66 -4.37 -31.47 20.11
N ILE A 67 -5.47 -32.23 19.96
CA ILE A 67 -6.83 -31.70 20.21
C ILE A 67 -6.94 -31.20 21.65
N LEU A 68 -7.52 -30.00 21.83
CA LEU A 68 -7.61 -29.32 23.14
C LEU A 68 -6.24 -29.01 23.79
N GLY A 69 -5.14 -29.03 23.02
CA GLY A 69 -3.81 -28.63 23.47
C GLY A 69 -3.64 -27.11 23.66
N ILE A 70 -2.46 -26.68 24.12
CA ILE A 70 -2.18 -25.30 24.58
C ILE A 70 -2.49 -24.23 23.53
N ASN A 71 -2.26 -24.55 22.25
CA ASN A 71 -2.46 -23.63 21.13
C ASN A 71 -3.65 -24.01 20.23
N CYS A 72 -4.44 -25.01 20.64
CA CYS A 72 -5.65 -25.46 19.96
C CYS A 72 -6.87 -24.69 20.49
N ARG A 73 -7.75 -24.25 19.59
CA ARG A 73 -9.01 -23.58 19.95
C ARG A 73 -10.22 -24.47 19.75
N HIS A 74 -10.01 -25.78 19.63
CA HIS A 74 -11.11 -26.72 19.49
C HIS A 74 -11.98 -26.70 20.74
N HIS A 75 -13.27 -26.77 20.50
CA HIS A 75 -14.24 -26.99 21.55
C HIS A 75 -14.83 -28.38 21.36
N LYS A 76 -15.20 -28.98 22.48
CA LYS A 76 -15.88 -30.26 22.52
C LYS A 76 -17.30 -30.08 23.04
N TRP A 77 -18.24 -30.83 22.48
CA TRP A 77 -19.63 -30.84 22.91
C TRP A 77 -20.15 -32.27 23.00
N PRO A 78 -21.00 -32.59 23.99
CA PRO A 78 -21.68 -33.88 24.04
C PRO A 78 -22.43 -34.15 22.73
N PHE A 79 -22.30 -35.35 22.19
CA PHE A 79 -23.06 -35.83 21.05
C PHE A 79 -24.07 -36.88 21.52
N VAL A 80 -25.36 -36.61 21.35
CA VAL A 80 -26.42 -37.56 21.70
C VAL A 80 -26.93 -38.24 20.43
N PRO A 81 -26.78 -39.57 20.30
CA PRO A 81 -27.31 -40.35 19.17
C PRO A 81 -28.79 -40.03 18.89
N GLY A 82 -29.14 -39.84 17.61
CA GLY A 82 -30.52 -39.55 17.18
C GLY A 82 -31.07 -38.17 17.55
N VAL A 83 -30.31 -37.33 18.24
CA VAL A 83 -30.70 -35.96 18.62
C VAL A 83 -29.79 -34.92 17.97
N ASN A 84 -28.47 -35.18 17.97
CA ASN A 84 -27.49 -34.24 17.46
C ASN A 84 -27.18 -34.50 15.97
N VAL A 85 -26.79 -33.45 15.26
CA VAL A 85 -26.28 -33.52 13.88
C VAL A 85 -24.78 -33.23 13.90
N GLN A 86 -23.99 -34.03 13.19
CA GLN A 86 -22.56 -33.74 13.03
C GLN A 86 -22.38 -32.44 12.24
N ARG A 87 -21.87 -31.42 12.92
CA ARG A 87 -21.70 -30.07 12.37
C ARG A 87 -20.34 -29.87 11.70
N HIS A 88 -19.32 -30.51 12.24
CA HIS A 88 -17.95 -30.43 11.76
C HIS A 88 -17.54 -31.77 11.18
N PHE A 89 -16.80 -31.74 10.08
CA PHE A 89 -16.30 -32.91 9.40
C PHE A 89 -14.77 -32.82 9.32
N PRO A 90 -14.06 -33.96 9.29
CA PRO A 90 -12.62 -33.98 9.10
C PRO A 90 -12.24 -33.29 7.79
N THR A 91 -11.14 -32.55 7.81
CA THR A 91 -10.59 -31.94 6.60
C THR A 91 -9.99 -33.04 5.72
N GLU A 92 -10.54 -33.21 4.52
CA GLU A 92 -10.11 -34.26 3.58
C GLU A 92 -8.82 -33.90 2.83
N ASP A 93 -8.62 -32.61 2.52
CA ASP A 93 -7.44 -32.09 1.81
C ASP A 93 -6.46 -31.41 2.77
N MET A 94 -5.49 -32.19 3.28
CA MET A 94 -4.48 -31.71 4.22
C MET A 94 -3.51 -30.70 3.59
N ASP A 95 -3.16 -30.88 2.31
CA ASP A 95 -2.22 -30.00 1.60
C ASP A 95 -2.82 -28.60 1.41
N ALA A 96 -4.10 -28.53 1.03
CA ALA A 96 -4.82 -27.27 0.94
C ALA A 96 -4.95 -26.58 2.31
N ASN A 97 -5.21 -27.35 3.37
CA ASN A 97 -5.28 -26.85 4.73
C ASN A 97 -3.95 -26.25 5.21
N ASP A 98 -2.83 -26.96 5.01
CA ASP A 98 -1.51 -26.50 5.40
C ASP A 98 -1.09 -25.26 4.61
N LYS A 99 -1.46 -25.18 3.33
CA LYS A 99 -1.26 -23.99 2.51
C LYS A 99 -2.05 -22.81 3.07
N LEU A 100 -3.32 -23.00 3.39
CA LEU A 100 -4.17 -21.96 3.97
C LEU A 100 -3.68 -21.53 5.36
N TYR A 101 -3.20 -22.47 6.17
CA TYR A 101 -2.57 -22.19 7.46
C TYR A 101 -1.34 -21.29 7.27
N LYS A 102 -0.41 -21.68 6.40
CA LYS A 102 0.80 -20.88 6.09
C LYS A 102 0.44 -19.49 5.60
N GLN A 103 -0.54 -19.36 4.71
CA GLN A 103 -1.04 -18.07 4.22
C GLN A 103 -1.63 -17.21 5.34
N THR A 104 -2.43 -17.81 6.21
CA THR A 104 -3.00 -17.15 7.39
C THR A 104 -1.91 -16.68 8.35
N GLN A 105 -0.83 -17.45 8.53
CA GLN A 105 0.31 -17.02 9.36
C GLN A 105 1.04 -15.80 8.78
N VAL A 106 1.20 -15.75 7.45
CA VAL A 106 1.76 -14.57 6.77
C VAL A 106 0.86 -13.35 6.97
N GLN A 107 -0.46 -13.49 6.82
CA GLN A 107 -1.41 -12.42 7.13
C GLN A 107 -1.24 -11.92 8.57
N ARG A 108 -1.18 -12.83 9.55
CA ARG A 108 -1.00 -12.49 10.97
C ARG A 108 0.33 -11.78 11.23
N ALA A 109 1.39 -12.14 10.51
CA ALA A 109 2.67 -11.45 10.60
C ALA A 109 2.56 -10.00 10.10
N LEU A 110 1.89 -9.79 8.96
CA LEU A 110 1.62 -8.46 8.42
C LEU A 110 0.72 -7.62 9.34
N GLU A 111 -0.33 -8.20 9.91
CA GLU A 111 -1.19 -7.54 10.91
C GLU A 111 -0.38 -7.09 12.14
N ARG A 112 0.52 -7.94 12.66
CA ARG A 112 1.41 -7.57 13.77
C ARG A 112 2.36 -6.44 13.39
N GLU A 113 2.85 -6.43 12.15
CA GLU A 113 3.71 -5.35 11.67
C GLU A 113 2.94 -4.03 11.58
N VAL A 114 1.71 -4.02 11.05
CA VAL A 114 0.85 -2.82 11.05
C VAL A 114 0.65 -2.30 12.48
N ARG A 115 0.42 -3.19 13.45
CA ARG A 115 0.33 -2.79 14.86
C ARG A 115 1.63 -2.20 15.39
N LYS A 116 2.77 -2.80 15.06
CA LYS A 116 4.08 -2.28 15.44
C LYS A 116 4.27 -0.85 14.92
N GLN A 117 3.99 -0.61 13.64
CA GLN A 117 4.11 0.71 13.02
C GLN A 117 3.14 1.75 13.62
N LYS A 118 1.90 1.36 13.93
CA LYS A 118 0.95 2.25 14.64
C LYS A 118 1.45 2.64 16.03
N ARG A 119 2.02 1.70 16.79
CA ARG A 119 2.63 2.00 18.11
C ARG A 119 3.82 2.93 17.97
N GLU A 120 4.66 2.71 16.96
CA GLU A 120 5.81 3.57 16.67
C GLU A 120 5.36 5.01 16.36
N CYS A 121 4.34 5.18 15.50
CA CYS A 121 3.74 6.50 15.24
C CYS A 121 3.22 7.18 16.53
N MET A 122 2.55 6.43 17.41
CA MET A 122 2.07 6.97 18.69
C MET A 122 3.22 7.40 19.60
N MET A 123 4.28 6.60 19.68
CA MET A 123 5.45 6.91 20.50
C MET A 123 6.15 8.17 20.01
N LEU A 124 6.26 8.35 18.69
CA LEU A 124 6.93 9.50 18.07
C LEU A 124 6.10 10.79 18.20
N ASP A 125 4.77 10.72 18.04
CA ASP A 125 3.86 11.85 18.32
C ASP A 125 3.96 12.27 19.79
N ALA A 126 3.96 11.31 20.72
CA ALA A 126 4.12 11.59 22.15
C ALA A 126 5.50 12.17 22.50
N ALA A 127 6.55 11.80 21.77
CA ALA A 127 7.89 12.36 21.92
C ALA A 127 8.06 13.75 21.26
N GLY A 128 7.11 14.18 20.43
CA GLY A 128 7.20 15.42 19.65
C GLY A 128 8.17 15.36 18.47
N ASP A 129 8.61 14.17 18.07
CA ASP A 129 9.52 13.97 16.93
C ASP A 129 8.74 13.94 15.61
N GLN A 130 8.68 15.10 14.94
CA GLN A 130 7.94 15.25 13.69
C GLN A 130 8.60 14.56 12.49
N GLU A 131 9.94 14.45 12.48
CA GLU A 131 10.68 13.83 11.38
C GLU A 131 10.54 12.31 11.45
N GLY A 132 10.78 11.74 12.63
CA GLY A 132 10.55 10.32 12.88
C GLY A 132 9.10 9.92 12.60
N PHE A 133 8.13 10.76 13.01
CA PHE A 133 6.71 10.49 12.74
C PHE A 133 6.39 10.44 11.24
N GLU A 134 7.02 11.29 10.43
CA GLU A 134 6.84 11.30 8.98
C GLU A 134 7.35 10.00 8.34
N GLU A 135 8.54 9.53 8.74
CA GLU A 135 9.09 8.25 8.29
C GLU A 135 8.22 7.05 8.72
N ALA A 136 7.81 7.01 9.99
CA ALA A 136 6.96 5.95 10.52
C ALA A 136 5.59 5.94 9.83
N SER A 137 5.04 7.10 9.49
CA SER A 137 3.79 7.23 8.74
C SER A 137 3.89 6.64 7.33
N VAL A 138 5.02 6.84 6.64
CA VAL A 138 5.27 6.23 5.33
C VAL A 138 5.37 4.71 5.46
N LYS A 139 6.14 4.20 6.44
CA LYS A 139 6.26 2.75 6.71
C LYS A 139 4.92 2.12 7.06
N LEU A 140 4.10 2.80 7.86
CA LEU A 140 2.74 2.37 8.19
C LEU A 140 1.89 2.22 6.93
N LYS A 141 1.90 3.20 6.03
CA LYS A 141 1.10 3.12 4.79
C LYS A 141 1.60 2.05 3.83
N GLN A 142 2.91 1.83 3.76
CA GLN A 142 3.50 0.74 2.99
C GLN A 142 3.06 -0.63 3.53
N THR A 143 3.09 -0.83 4.85
CA THR A 143 2.70 -2.08 5.50
C THR A 143 1.18 -2.33 5.40
N GLU A 144 0.35 -1.30 5.57
CA GLU A 144 -1.10 -1.38 5.33
C GLU A 144 -1.42 -1.78 3.88
N ASN A 145 -0.71 -1.19 2.91
CA ASN A 145 -0.86 -1.56 1.50
C ASN A 145 -0.40 -2.99 1.24
N LYS A 146 0.74 -3.41 1.80
CA LYS A 146 1.25 -4.78 1.68
C LYS A 146 0.24 -5.80 2.20
N LEU A 147 -0.37 -5.54 3.36
CA LEU A 147 -1.44 -6.38 3.90
C LEU A 147 -2.67 -6.39 2.98
N LYS A 148 -3.09 -5.22 2.48
CA LYS A 148 -4.23 -5.10 1.56
C LYS A 148 -4.02 -5.90 0.28
N TYR A 149 -2.87 -5.77 -0.38
CA TYR A 149 -2.55 -6.52 -1.60
C TYR A 149 -2.44 -8.02 -1.31
N TYR A 150 -1.75 -8.40 -0.23
CA TYR A 150 -1.62 -9.81 0.14
C TYR A 150 -2.97 -10.51 0.32
N VAL A 151 -3.90 -9.88 1.04
CA VAL A 151 -5.25 -10.41 1.25
C VAL A 151 -6.07 -10.41 -0.06
N LYS A 152 -5.89 -9.40 -0.92
CA LYS A 152 -6.58 -9.34 -2.22
C LYS A 152 -6.09 -10.44 -3.17
N ASP A 153 -4.80 -10.72 -3.17
CA ASP A 153 -4.15 -11.63 -4.11
C ASP A 153 -4.22 -13.10 -3.65
N THR A 154 -4.62 -13.35 -2.39
CA THR A 154 -4.71 -14.69 -1.81
C THR A 154 -6.18 -15.10 -1.63
N PRO A 155 -6.69 -16.06 -2.43
CA PRO A 155 -8.05 -16.58 -2.27
C PRO A 155 -8.27 -17.16 -0.87
N GLY A 156 -9.48 -16.95 -0.31
CA GLY A 156 -9.85 -17.50 1.00
C GLY A 156 -9.38 -16.68 2.22
N LEU A 157 -8.53 -15.67 2.02
CA LEU A 157 -8.18 -14.73 3.08
C LEU A 157 -9.11 -13.52 3.13
N HIS A 158 -9.33 -13.00 4.33
CA HIS A 158 -10.19 -11.84 4.58
C HIS A 158 -9.49 -10.86 5.51
N ARG A 159 -9.61 -9.57 5.22
CA ARG A 159 -8.98 -8.54 6.07
C ARG A 159 -9.75 -8.39 7.36
N ARG A 160 -9.03 -8.44 8.47
CA ARG A 160 -9.56 -8.36 9.84
C ARG A 160 -9.09 -7.10 10.54
N THR A 161 -9.89 -6.04 10.45
CA THR A 161 -9.54 -4.72 10.98
C THR A 161 -9.41 -4.71 12.51
N ASP A 162 -10.17 -5.56 13.21
CA ASP A 162 -10.09 -5.78 14.65
C ASP A 162 -8.67 -6.17 15.09
N ARG A 163 -7.96 -6.96 14.27
CA ARG A 163 -6.62 -7.43 14.56
C ARG A 163 -5.54 -6.38 14.37
N GLU A 164 -5.83 -5.30 13.65
CA GLU A 164 -4.91 -4.19 13.38
C GLU A 164 -5.10 -3.00 14.34
N GLN A 165 -6.17 -3.00 15.15
CA GLN A 165 -6.50 -1.91 16.06
C GLN A 165 -5.58 -1.90 17.30
N ILE A 166 -5.27 -0.68 17.76
CA ILE A 166 -4.48 -0.42 18.96
C ILE A 166 -5.19 0.67 19.75
N VAL A 167 -5.23 0.49 21.06
CA VAL A 167 -5.75 1.48 22.00
C VAL A 167 -4.90 2.74 21.92
N GLY A 168 -5.55 3.90 21.76
CA GLY A 168 -4.87 5.20 21.66
C GLY A 168 -4.45 5.61 20.25
N PHE A 169 -4.54 4.74 19.24
CA PHE A 169 -4.37 5.14 17.83
C PHE A 169 -5.69 5.71 17.31
N ASP A 170 -5.88 7.01 17.48
CA ASP A 170 -7.14 7.70 17.22
C ASP A 170 -7.27 8.18 15.75
N LYS A 171 -8.43 8.81 15.47
CA LYS A 171 -8.72 9.35 14.13
C LYS A 171 -7.78 10.51 13.77
N ARG A 172 -7.29 11.28 14.74
CA ARG A 172 -6.35 12.38 14.51
C ARG A 172 -5.02 11.84 13.98
N LEU A 173 -4.38 10.93 14.72
CA LEU A 173 -3.12 10.30 14.33
C LEU A 173 -3.23 9.60 12.98
N SER A 174 -4.36 8.92 12.74
CA SER A 174 -4.62 8.27 11.45
C SER A 174 -4.67 9.27 10.29
N ALA A 175 -5.37 10.40 10.46
CA ALA A 175 -5.48 11.45 9.45
C ALA A 175 -4.13 12.13 9.21
N GLU A 176 -3.37 12.38 10.27
CA GLU A 176 -2.06 13.01 10.20
C GLU A 176 -1.04 12.13 9.46
N ALA A 177 -0.99 10.82 9.78
CA ALA A 177 -0.14 9.87 9.08
C ALA A 177 -0.49 9.77 7.57
N VAL A 178 -1.78 9.88 7.22
CA VAL A 178 -2.22 9.94 5.81
C VAL A 178 -1.74 11.24 5.15
N ALA A 179 -1.88 12.38 5.82
CA ALA A 179 -1.47 13.67 5.27
C ALA A 179 0.04 13.73 5.03
N LYS A 180 0.85 13.29 6.01
CA LYS A 180 2.31 13.19 5.91
C LYS A 180 2.74 12.29 4.77
N ASN A 181 2.19 11.07 4.68
CA ASN A 181 2.51 10.18 3.56
C ASN A 181 2.14 10.81 2.19
N LYS A 182 0.99 11.48 2.07
CA LYS A 182 0.62 12.17 0.82
C LYS A 182 1.62 13.27 0.44
N LYS A 183 2.12 14.02 1.43
CA LYS A 183 3.15 15.05 1.22
C LYS A 183 4.43 14.42 0.68
N VAL A 184 4.95 13.39 1.35
CA VAL A 184 6.16 12.66 0.91
C VAL A 184 5.98 12.09 -0.50
N GLN A 185 4.83 11.47 -0.79
CA GLN A 185 4.56 10.93 -2.14
C GLN A 185 4.54 12.03 -3.22
N LYS A 186 3.99 13.20 -2.91
CA LYS A 186 4.01 14.35 -3.83
C LYS A 186 5.43 14.85 -4.08
N GLU A 187 6.25 14.95 -3.03
CA GLU A 187 7.65 15.36 -3.14
C GLU A 187 8.49 14.34 -3.92
N VAL A 188 8.32 13.05 -3.66
CA VAL A 188 8.99 11.97 -4.41
C VAL A 188 8.56 11.99 -5.88
N ALA A 189 7.26 12.14 -6.16
CA ALA A 189 6.77 12.23 -7.53
C ALA A 189 7.33 13.46 -8.27
N LEU A 190 7.48 14.60 -7.59
CA LEU A 190 8.12 15.80 -8.14
C LEU A 190 9.61 15.56 -8.41
N LYS A 191 10.34 14.90 -7.51
CA LYS A 191 11.75 14.54 -7.71
C LYS A 191 11.92 13.61 -8.92
N ILE A 192 11.16 12.52 -8.98
CA ILE A 192 11.19 11.58 -10.12
C ILE A 192 10.90 12.30 -11.43
N ARG A 193 9.92 13.21 -11.44
CA ARG A 193 9.61 14.02 -12.61
C ARG A 193 10.79 14.90 -13.01
N ASN A 194 11.36 15.64 -12.05
CA ASN A 194 12.51 16.51 -12.27
C ASN A 194 13.73 15.74 -12.80
N ASP A 195 13.95 14.51 -12.33
CA ASP A 195 15.07 13.68 -12.78
C ASP A 195 14.86 13.19 -14.22
N LYS A 196 13.64 12.79 -14.59
CA LYS A 196 13.30 12.47 -16.00
C LYS A 196 13.49 13.66 -16.95
N ILE A 197 13.15 14.87 -16.51
CA ILE A 197 13.34 16.09 -17.30
C ILE A 197 14.83 16.36 -17.51
N LYS A 198 15.65 16.19 -16.46
CA LYS A 198 17.10 16.32 -16.58
C LYS A 198 17.68 15.31 -17.56
N GLU A 199 17.21 14.06 -17.52
CA GLU A 199 17.63 13.00 -18.45
C GLU A 199 17.30 13.37 -19.91
N GLU A 200 16.04 13.73 -20.20
CA GLU A 200 15.61 14.08 -21.56
C GLU A 200 16.33 15.33 -22.11
N LEU A 201 16.57 16.33 -21.26
CA LEU A 201 17.33 17.52 -21.67
C LEU A 201 18.82 17.24 -21.89
N THR A 202 19.40 16.34 -21.11
CA THR A 202 20.79 15.90 -21.28
C THR A 202 20.95 15.12 -22.59
N GLU A 203 20.00 14.25 -22.92
CA GLU A 203 19.95 13.53 -24.20
C GLU A 203 19.84 14.49 -25.39
N ALA A 204 19.04 15.55 -25.25
CA ALA A 204 18.93 16.61 -26.24
C ALA A 204 20.18 17.54 -26.32
N LYS A 205 21.24 17.27 -25.53
CA LYS A 205 22.47 18.08 -25.42
C LYS A 205 22.23 19.52 -24.95
N ILE A 206 21.14 19.76 -24.22
CA ILE A 206 20.74 21.08 -23.75
C ILE A 206 21.39 21.32 -22.39
N ARG A 207 22.26 22.33 -22.30
CA ARG A 207 22.94 22.69 -21.05
C ARG A 207 22.03 23.54 -20.17
N GLY A 208 22.00 23.24 -18.87
CA GLY A 208 21.32 24.03 -17.84
C GLY A 208 20.57 23.17 -16.83
N VAL A 209 20.31 23.72 -15.65
CA VAL A 209 19.46 23.07 -14.64
C VAL A 209 18.00 23.44 -14.91
N PRO A 210 17.13 22.48 -15.26
CA PRO A 210 15.73 22.76 -15.53
C PRO A 210 14.92 22.94 -14.25
N ARG A 211 13.98 23.90 -14.29
CA ARG A 211 12.92 24.08 -13.29
C ARG A 211 11.57 24.20 -13.99
N ILE A 212 10.66 23.27 -13.72
CA ILE A 212 9.26 23.37 -14.17
C ILE A 212 8.49 24.29 -13.22
N ASN A 213 7.63 25.12 -13.79
CA ASN A 213 6.90 26.21 -13.13
C ASN A 213 7.85 27.11 -12.33
N PRO A 214 8.71 27.85 -13.03
CA PRO A 214 9.76 28.63 -12.40
C PRO A 214 9.22 29.78 -11.56
N ASP A 215 10.00 30.19 -10.55
CA ASP A 215 9.73 31.42 -9.81
C ASP A 215 9.81 32.60 -10.78
N LYS A 216 8.75 33.40 -10.82
CA LYS A 216 8.63 34.53 -11.74
C LYS A 216 9.32 35.73 -11.11
N ILE A 217 10.50 36.05 -11.62
CA ILE A 217 11.25 37.23 -11.21
C ILE A 217 10.48 38.48 -11.66
N ASP A 218 10.34 39.46 -10.77
CA ASP A 218 9.85 40.78 -11.16
C ASP A 218 10.95 41.51 -11.93
N VAL A 219 10.70 41.74 -13.22
CA VAL A 219 11.64 42.35 -14.17
C VAL A 219 11.30 43.82 -14.47
N SER A 220 10.40 44.43 -13.69
CA SER A 220 10.00 45.85 -13.84
C SER A 220 11.18 46.83 -13.73
N GLU A 221 12.21 46.49 -12.95
CA GLU A 221 13.42 47.31 -12.80
C GLU A 221 14.56 46.92 -13.74
N PHE A 222 14.40 45.87 -14.55
CA PHE A 222 15.46 45.35 -15.41
C PHE A 222 15.63 46.22 -16.65
N SER A 223 16.88 46.38 -17.08
CA SER A 223 17.20 46.99 -18.37
C SER A 223 16.73 46.08 -19.52
N PHE A 224 16.31 46.69 -20.63
CA PHE A 224 15.86 45.97 -21.82
C PHE A 224 16.81 46.29 -22.98
N ASP A 225 17.59 45.30 -23.40
CA ASP A 225 18.56 45.45 -24.47
C ASP A 225 17.90 45.42 -25.85
N ALA A 226 17.22 46.52 -26.20
CA ALA A 226 16.53 46.65 -27.48
C ALA A 226 17.48 46.53 -28.69
N GLY A 227 18.76 46.88 -28.52
CA GLY A 227 19.77 46.77 -29.57
C GLY A 227 20.10 45.32 -29.91
N HIS A 228 20.43 44.51 -28.90
CA HIS A 228 20.76 43.10 -29.11
C HIS A 228 19.53 42.24 -29.50
N ILE A 229 18.31 42.66 -29.10
CA ILE A 229 17.06 41.93 -29.40
C ILE A 229 16.50 42.25 -30.79
N ASN A 230 16.38 43.55 -31.12
CA ASN A 230 15.66 43.98 -32.31
C ASN A 230 16.58 44.45 -33.44
N ALA A 231 17.79 44.94 -33.15
CA ALA A 231 18.73 45.40 -34.18
C ALA A 231 19.73 44.33 -34.64
N GLU A 232 20.16 43.41 -33.77
CA GLU A 232 21.10 42.33 -34.15
C GLU A 232 20.42 41.01 -34.55
N ARG A 233 19.23 40.72 -34.01
CA ARG A 233 18.53 39.45 -34.23
C ARG A 233 17.12 39.57 -34.82
N GLU A 234 16.65 40.79 -35.07
CA GLU A 234 15.37 41.10 -35.74
C GLU A 234 14.14 40.39 -35.13
N HIS A 235 14.13 40.15 -33.81
CA HIS A 235 13.03 39.42 -33.17
C HIS A 235 11.73 40.23 -33.05
N SER A 236 11.79 41.56 -33.19
CA SER A 236 10.65 42.49 -33.12
C SER A 236 9.77 42.28 -31.87
N VAL A 237 10.42 42.17 -30.70
CA VAL A 237 9.75 41.95 -29.42
C VAL A 237 9.78 43.24 -28.60
N SER A 238 8.63 43.62 -28.04
CA SER A 238 8.54 44.75 -27.11
C SER A 238 8.85 44.31 -25.67
N ARG A 239 9.20 45.27 -24.81
CA ARG A 239 9.43 45.00 -23.39
C ARG A 239 8.22 44.33 -22.72
N GLU A 240 7.02 44.82 -23.00
CA GLU A 240 5.76 44.28 -22.46
C GLU A 240 5.51 42.83 -22.93
N GLU A 241 5.88 42.49 -24.17
CA GLU A 241 5.81 41.13 -24.68
C GLU A 241 6.80 40.21 -23.97
N ALA A 242 8.04 40.67 -23.73
CA ALA A 242 9.03 39.90 -22.98
C ALA A 242 8.59 39.64 -21.53
N GLU A 243 8.03 40.64 -20.85
CA GLU A 243 7.45 40.48 -19.51
C GLU A 243 6.28 39.47 -19.50
N ARG A 244 5.45 39.50 -20.55
CA ARG A 244 4.36 38.54 -20.72
C ARG A 244 4.89 37.11 -20.89
N PHE A 245 5.93 36.91 -21.69
CA PHE A 245 6.55 35.59 -21.87
C PHE A 245 7.15 35.04 -20.58
N ILE A 246 7.73 35.87 -19.71
CA ILE A 246 8.18 35.43 -18.38
C ILE A 246 6.98 35.02 -17.51
N LYS A 247 5.88 35.76 -17.56
CA LYS A 247 4.65 35.42 -16.83
C LYS A 247 3.99 34.14 -17.33
N GLU A 248 4.11 33.84 -18.61
CA GLU A 248 3.56 32.64 -19.26
C GLU A 248 4.54 31.46 -19.31
N ALA A 249 5.75 31.61 -18.79
CA ALA A 249 6.77 30.58 -18.86
C ALA A 249 6.42 29.36 -18.00
N ASP A 250 6.51 28.18 -18.61
CA ASP A 250 6.23 26.89 -17.98
C ASP A 250 7.52 26.20 -17.51
N ILE A 251 8.67 26.55 -18.11
CA ILE A 251 9.98 26.00 -17.76
C ILE A 251 11.03 27.10 -17.76
N SER A 252 11.97 27.05 -16.81
CA SER A 252 13.21 27.81 -16.89
C SER A 252 14.44 26.92 -16.89
N LEU A 253 15.48 27.36 -17.60
CA LEU A 253 16.81 26.76 -17.57
C LEU A 253 17.78 27.73 -16.92
N THR A 254 18.37 27.33 -15.80
CA THR A 254 19.46 28.09 -15.18
C THR A 254 20.79 27.67 -15.79
N ARG A 255 21.54 28.61 -16.36
CA ARG A 255 22.85 28.41 -16.98
C ARG A 255 23.92 29.22 -16.26
N TRP A 256 25.18 28.80 -16.41
CA TRP A 256 26.35 29.52 -15.88
C TRP A 256 26.23 29.82 -14.38
N ASN A 257 25.98 28.79 -13.57
CA ASN A 257 25.85 28.87 -12.11
C ASN A 257 24.83 29.90 -11.57
N GLY A 258 23.78 30.24 -12.34
CA GLY A 258 22.73 31.17 -11.88
C GLY A 258 22.72 32.53 -12.57
N ARG A 259 23.78 32.87 -13.31
CA ARG A 259 23.90 34.15 -14.01
C ARG A 259 22.86 34.35 -15.11
N PHE A 260 22.51 33.28 -15.82
CA PHE A 260 21.50 33.35 -16.88
C PHE A 260 20.32 32.44 -16.55
N VAL A 261 19.12 33.01 -16.58
CA VAL A 261 17.87 32.28 -16.43
C VAL A 261 17.07 32.43 -17.71
N ASN A 262 16.94 31.34 -18.45
CA ASN A 262 16.20 31.29 -19.69
C ASN A 262 14.78 30.78 -19.42
N TYR A 263 13.78 31.61 -19.64
CA TYR A 263 12.36 31.28 -19.53
C TYR A 263 11.82 30.84 -20.88
N TYR A 264 11.05 29.75 -20.91
CA TYR A 264 10.37 29.26 -22.10
C TYR A 264 8.89 29.07 -21.80
N GLY A 265 8.04 29.67 -22.63
CA GLY A 265 6.58 29.57 -22.55
C GLY A 265 5.96 29.19 -23.90
N PRO A 266 4.63 29.06 -23.95
CA PRO A 266 3.91 28.65 -25.17
C PRO A 266 4.02 29.69 -26.30
N ASN A 267 4.15 30.97 -25.95
CA ASN A 267 4.12 32.10 -26.88
C ASN A 267 5.50 32.71 -27.18
N GLY A 268 6.53 32.37 -26.41
CA GLY A 268 7.87 32.93 -26.57
C GLY A 268 8.86 32.47 -25.51
N ALA A 269 10.11 32.88 -25.67
CA ALA A 269 11.21 32.59 -24.74
C ALA A 269 12.01 33.87 -24.43
N VAL A 270 12.53 33.97 -23.20
CA VAL A 270 13.22 35.15 -22.68
C VAL A 270 14.45 34.76 -21.88
N TYR A 271 15.58 35.38 -22.19
CA TYR A 271 16.86 35.14 -21.52
C TYR A 271 17.17 36.33 -20.62
N VAL A 272 17.17 36.09 -19.31
CA VAL A 272 17.41 37.10 -18.28
C VAL A 272 18.80 36.92 -17.71
N ASP A 273 19.58 37.99 -17.70
CA ASP A 273 20.84 38.10 -16.95
C ASP A 273 20.53 38.66 -15.57
N THR A 274 20.70 37.84 -14.53
CA THR A 274 20.40 38.19 -13.14
C THR A 274 21.53 38.95 -12.47
N GLU A 275 22.76 38.92 -13.00
CA GLU A 275 23.87 39.70 -12.45
C GLU A 275 23.80 41.17 -12.91
N ASN A 276 23.45 41.37 -14.17
CA ASN A 276 23.39 42.71 -14.77
C ASN A 276 21.98 43.32 -14.76
N ASN A 277 20.99 42.61 -14.19
CA ASN A 277 19.56 42.95 -14.21
C ASN A 277 19.12 43.39 -15.62
N ASN A 278 19.36 42.54 -16.62
CA ASN A 278 19.09 42.84 -18.02
C ASN A 278 18.32 41.71 -18.71
N ILE A 279 17.27 42.05 -19.45
CA ILE A 279 16.65 41.16 -20.43
C ILE A 279 17.50 41.18 -21.69
N ARG A 280 18.33 40.15 -21.86
CA ARG A 280 19.34 40.08 -22.92
C ARG A 280 18.76 39.66 -24.26
N THR A 281 17.79 38.75 -24.27
CA THR A 281 17.19 38.22 -25.51
C THR A 281 15.75 37.81 -25.28
N ALA A 282 14.86 38.11 -26.23
CA ALA A 282 13.50 37.58 -26.25
C ALA A 282 13.11 37.24 -27.70
N PHE A 283 12.41 36.13 -27.91
CA PHE A 283 11.95 35.70 -29.23
C PHE A 283 10.59 35.00 -29.15
N LYS A 284 9.82 35.12 -30.24
CA LYS A 284 8.46 34.56 -30.35
C LYS A 284 8.50 33.09 -30.75
N LYS A 285 7.37 32.39 -30.59
CA LYS A 285 7.22 30.97 -30.93
C LYS A 285 7.64 30.63 -32.37
N GLU A 286 7.41 31.54 -33.30
CA GLU A 286 7.71 31.36 -34.73
C GLU A 286 9.21 31.23 -35.01
N GLN A 287 10.05 31.65 -34.06
CA GLN A 287 11.51 31.65 -34.17
C GLN A 287 12.15 30.55 -33.30
N PHE A 288 11.36 29.58 -32.82
CA PHE A 288 11.89 28.47 -32.03
C PHE A 288 12.76 27.55 -32.88
N ASP A 289 14.01 27.36 -32.43
CA ASP A 289 14.92 26.37 -32.99
C ASP A 289 14.53 24.94 -32.56
N GLU A 290 15.13 23.93 -33.21
CA GLU A 290 14.88 22.52 -32.90
C GLU A 290 15.13 22.19 -31.41
N GLN A 291 16.08 22.88 -30.77
CA GLN A 291 16.38 22.70 -29.35
C GLN A 291 15.28 23.28 -28.47
N THR A 292 14.75 24.47 -28.78
CA THR A 292 13.66 25.12 -28.05
C THR A 292 12.35 24.34 -28.22
N LEU A 293 12.08 23.80 -29.41
CA LEU A 293 10.92 22.93 -29.63
C LEU A 293 10.97 21.68 -28.75
N LYS A 294 12.15 21.04 -28.62
CA LYS A 294 12.34 19.91 -27.70
C LYS A 294 12.15 20.31 -26.22
N ILE A 295 12.67 21.47 -25.80
CA ILE A 295 12.43 21.99 -24.43
C ILE A 295 10.92 22.14 -24.18
N ARG A 296 10.17 22.63 -25.17
CA ARG A 296 8.71 22.77 -25.09
C ARG A 296 8.02 21.41 -25.00
N GLU A 297 8.42 20.44 -25.82
CA GLU A 297 7.87 19.09 -25.79
C GLU A 297 8.02 18.45 -24.39
N VAL A 298 9.22 18.57 -23.80
CA VAL A 298 9.48 18.10 -22.43
C VAL A 298 8.62 18.86 -21.42
N ALA A 299 8.49 20.18 -21.58
CA ALA A 299 7.67 21.02 -20.69
C ALA A 299 6.18 20.67 -20.78
N GLU A 300 5.63 20.35 -21.96
CA GLU A 300 4.25 19.91 -22.10
C GLU A 300 4.02 18.50 -21.55
N LYS A 301 4.99 17.60 -21.75
CA LYS A 301 4.92 16.21 -21.28
C LYS A 301 4.92 16.12 -19.76
N TYR A 302 5.70 16.96 -19.09
CA TYR A 302 5.85 16.95 -17.62
C TYR A 302 5.21 18.16 -16.91
N GLY A 303 4.63 19.09 -17.67
CA GLY A 303 3.89 20.22 -17.16
C GLY A 303 2.69 19.77 -16.33
N ILE A 304 2.36 20.55 -15.31
CA ILE A 304 1.14 20.33 -14.54
C ILE A 304 0.00 20.75 -15.46
N LYS A 305 -0.78 19.80 -15.98
CA LYS A 305 -2.10 20.11 -16.55
C LYS A 305 -2.87 20.85 -15.46
N LYS A 306 -3.17 22.13 -15.70
CA LYS A 306 -4.16 22.86 -14.92
C LYS A 306 -5.51 22.27 -15.30
N ASP A 307 -5.92 21.23 -14.58
CA ASP A 307 -7.31 20.83 -14.47
C ASP A 307 -8.04 21.79 -13.51
#